data_AF-A0A5B6ZWC1-F1
#
_entry.id   AF-A0A5B6ZWC1-F1
#
_cell.length_a   1.000
_cell.length_b   1.000
_cell.length_c   1.000
_cell.angle_alpha   90.00
_cell.angle_beta   90.00
_cell.angle_gamma   90.00
#
_symmetry.space_group_name_H-M   'P 1'
#
loop_
_entity.id
_entity.type
_entity.pdbx_description
1 polymer ?
#
loop_
_entity_poly.entity_id
_entity_poly.type
_entity_poly.pdbx_seq_one_letter_code
_entity_poly.pdbx_strand_id
1 'polypeptide(L)'
;REREREREMSAKANIMPIVSKMFCSSSEAVLVVRRRPHVVYGGGFVVTDCSQKVVFRVDGCEILGKKGELILRDGDGDALLVIHRKGGIVEALKVNRQWKGYTFDYEGSHKLIFSLKEPNSCLVKNNPIRISIEPRGCSKDSNFEIKGYFPDKACSIIDASGYIIAQVGMGFVFYDSISL
;
A
#
# COMPACT_ATOMS: atom_id res chain seq x y z
N ARG A 1 -8.42 -33.31 -17.00
CA ARG A 1 -7.90 -32.20 -17.83
C ARG A 1 -8.81 -30.97 -17.80
N GLU A 2 -10.01 -30.97 -18.39
CA GLU A 2 -10.90 -29.77 -18.35
C GLU A 2 -11.51 -29.51 -16.96
N ARG A 3 -11.99 -30.57 -16.30
CA ARG A 3 -12.46 -30.50 -14.90
C ARG A 3 -11.36 -30.27 -13.85
N GLU A 4 -10.10 -30.49 -14.20
CA GLU A 4 -8.95 -30.15 -13.34
C GLU A 4 -8.59 -28.68 -13.48
N ARG A 5 -8.70 -28.10 -14.69
CA ARG A 5 -8.58 -26.66 -14.90
C ARG A 5 -9.70 -25.87 -14.23
N GLU A 6 -10.93 -26.42 -14.18
CA GLU A 6 -12.04 -25.82 -13.42
C GLU A 6 -11.83 -25.90 -11.90
N ARG A 7 -11.19 -26.97 -11.40
CA ARG A 7 -10.81 -27.08 -9.98
C ARG A 7 -9.62 -26.18 -9.62
N GLU A 8 -8.64 -26.01 -10.50
CA GLU A 8 -7.58 -25.01 -10.36
C GLU A 8 -8.11 -23.58 -10.43
N MET A 9 -9.16 -23.32 -11.22
CA MET A 9 -9.87 -22.03 -11.22
C MET A 9 -10.63 -21.76 -9.92
N SER A 10 -11.03 -22.80 -9.18
CA SER A 10 -11.80 -22.70 -7.92
C SER A 10 -10.92 -22.54 -6.67
N ALA A 11 -9.62 -22.87 -6.77
CA ALA A 11 -8.66 -22.69 -5.68
C ALA A 11 -7.82 -21.39 -5.78
N LYS A 12 -8.14 -20.50 -6.74
CA LYS A 12 -7.67 -19.12 -6.66
C LYS A 12 -8.48 -18.47 -5.55
N ALA A 13 -7.84 -18.16 -4.43
CA ALA A 13 -8.36 -17.22 -3.45
C ALA A 13 -9.04 -16.08 -4.22
N ASN A 14 -10.32 -15.82 -3.93
CA ASN A 14 -11.04 -14.70 -4.52
C ASN A 14 -10.36 -13.40 -4.06
N ILE A 15 -9.24 -13.04 -4.70
CA ILE A 15 -8.51 -11.81 -4.44
C ILE A 15 -9.39 -10.71 -5.01
N MET A 16 -10.19 -10.10 -4.14
CA MET A 16 -10.98 -8.94 -4.51
C MET A 16 -10.00 -7.76 -4.71
N PRO A 17 -9.89 -7.22 -5.93
CA PRO A 17 -9.01 -6.08 -6.18
C PRO A 17 -9.47 -4.88 -5.36
N ILE A 18 -8.55 -4.22 -4.66
CA ILE A 18 -8.87 -3.03 -3.84
C ILE A 18 -8.94 -1.77 -4.71
N VAL A 19 -7.98 -1.59 -5.62
CA VAL A 19 -7.89 -0.42 -6.51
C VAL A 19 -8.40 -0.77 -7.91
N SER A 20 -7.75 -1.74 -8.57
CA SER A 20 -8.14 -2.23 -9.89
C SER A 20 -7.50 -3.60 -10.15
N LYS A 21 -8.15 -4.44 -10.96
CA LYS A 21 -7.62 -5.74 -11.40
C LYS A 21 -6.31 -5.60 -12.18
N MET A 22 -6.07 -4.46 -12.82
CA MET A 22 -4.84 -4.22 -13.59
C MET A 22 -3.59 -4.20 -12.71
N PHE A 23 -3.74 -3.94 -11.41
CA PHE A 23 -2.65 -3.95 -10.44
C PHE A 23 -2.51 -5.29 -9.70
N CYS A 24 -3.28 -6.31 -10.12
CA CYS A 24 -3.18 -7.66 -9.58
C CYS A 24 -2.29 -8.52 -10.50
N SER A 25 -1.28 -9.15 -9.92
CA SER A 25 -0.46 -10.16 -10.59
C SER A 25 -0.89 -11.56 -10.16
N SER A 26 -0.78 -12.55 -11.05
CA SER A 26 -0.99 -13.96 -10.73
C SER A 26 0.20 -14.59 -10.00
N SER A 27 1.35 -13.92 -10.02
CA SER A 27 2.59 -14.31 -9.36
C SER A 27 3.09 -13.19 -8.44
N GLU A 28 4.00 -13.53 -7.54
CA GLU A 28 4.67 -12.53 -6.69
C GLU A 28 5.33 -11.44 -7.55
N ALA A 29 5.16 -10.19 -7.13
CA ALA A 29 5.73 -9.00 -7.79
C ALA A 29 6.74 -8.34 -6.86
N VAL A 30 7.96 -8.16 -7.33
CA VAL A 30 9.04 -7.49 -6.58
C VAL A 30 9.12 -6.03 -7.00
N LEU A 31 8.98 -5.14 -6.02
CA LEU A 31 9.03 -3.70 -6.22
C LEU A 31 10.22 -3.09 -5.47
N VAL A 32 10.89 -2.13 -6.11
CA VAL A 32 12.01 -1.39 -5.55
C VAL A 32 11.60 0.06 -5.34
N VAL A 33 11.69 0.54 -4.10
CA VAL A 33 11.32 1.92 -3.74
C VAL A 33 12.58 2.77 -3.59
N ARG A 34 12.64 3.88 -4.33
CA ARG A 34 13.74 4.86 -4.30
C ARG A 34 13.21 6.23 -3.91
N ARG A 35 13.88 6.90 -2.97
CA ARG A 35 13.55 8.28 -2.60
C ARG A 35 14.00 9.23 -3.69
N ARG A 36 13.12 10.14 -4.12
CA ARG A 36 13.46 11.26 -5.01
C ARG A 36 14.05 12.42 -4.20
N PRO A 37 15.14 13.05 -4.69
CA PRO A 37 15.68 14.27 -4.10
C PRO A 37 14.64 15.38 -4.03
N HIS A 38 14.78 16.26 -3.04
CA HIS A 38 13.81 17.31 -2.71
C HIS A 38 13.71 18.46 -3.74
N VAL A 39 14.44 18.40 -4.85
CA VAL A 39 14.71 19.55 -5.74
C VAL A 39 13.84 19.56 -7.01
N VAL A 40 13.01 18.54 -7.24
CA VAL A 40 12.11 18.49 -8.41
C VAL A 40 10.72 18.00 -7.93
N TYR A 41 9.69 18.84 -8.07
CA TYR A 41 8.28 18.56 -7.73
C TYR A 41 7.92 18.16 -6.29
N GLY A 42 8.73 18.51 -5.30
CA GLY A 42 8.31 18.28 -3.91
C GLY A 42 8.85 17.02 -3.24
N GLY A 43 9.84 16.35 -3.85
CA GLY A 43 10.40 15.10 -3.34
C GLY A 43 9.51 13.88 -3.58
N GLY A 44 9.52 12.92 -2.64
CA GLY A 44 8.69 11.72 -2.69
C GLY A 44 9.42 10.46 -3.10
N PHE A 45 8.71 9.51 -3.72
CA PHE A 45 9.26 8.19 -4.06
C PHE A 45 8.98 7.79 -5.51
N VAL A 46 9.88 6.98 -6.06
CA VAL A 46 9.70 6.27 -7.32
C VAL A 46 9.75 4.78 -7.01
N VAL A 47 8.78 4.04 -7.55
CA VAL A 47 8.69 2.59 -7.42
C VAL A 47 8.95 1.98 -8.78
N THR A 48 9.91 1.07 -8.85
CA THR A 48 10.23 0.31 -10.06
C THR A 48 10.00 -1.18 -9.87
N ASP A 49 9.83 -1.90 -10.98
CA ASP A 49 9.96 -3.36 -10.99
C ASP A 49 11.44 -3.80 -10.98
N CYS A 50 11.68 -5.11 -11.07
CA CYS A 50 13.02 -5.69 -11.16
C CYS A 50 13.78 -5.33 -12.46
N SER A 51 13.06 -4.91 -13.51
CA SER A 51 13.63 -4.44 -14.78
C SER A 51 13.92 -2.94 -14.77
N GLN A 52 13.80 -2.28 -13.60
CA GLN A 52 13.97 -0.84 -13.42
C GLN A 52 12.93 0.02 -14.15
N LYS A 53 11.83 -0.58 -14.64
CA LYS A 53 10.71 0.17 -15.21
C LYS A 53 9.94 0.84 -14.09
N VAL A 54 9.65 2.14 -14.23
CA VAL A 54 8.82 2.89 -13.28
C VAL A 54 7.38 2.38 -13.37
N VAL A 55 6.87 1.87 -12.24
CA VAL A 55 5.49 1.37 -12.13
C VAL A 55 4.61 2.31 -11.32
N PHE A 56 5.18 3.02 -10.34
CA PHE A 56 4.45 4.02 -9.56
C PHE A 56 5.33 5.20 -9.15
N ARG A 57 4.70 6.34 -8.89
CA ARG A 57 5.31 7.51 -8.26
C ARG A 57 4.48 7.96 -7.06
N VAL A 58 5.14 8.41 -6.01
CA VAL A 58 4.47 8.97 -4.82
C VAL A 58 4.93 10.41 -4.64
N ASP A 59 3.99 11.35 -4.78
CA ASP A 59 4.19 12.79 -4.59
C ASP A 59 3.64 13.24 -3.21
N GLY A 60 3.96 14.48 -2.80
CA GLY A 60 3.38 15.10 -1.59
C GLY A 60 4.28 15.10 -0.35
N CYS A 61 5.55 14.74 -0.49
CA CYS A 61 6.52 14.74 0.61
C CYS A 61 7.09 16.15 0.92
N GLU A 62 6.23 17.19 1.02
CA GLU A 62 6.46 18.48 1.72
C GLU A 62 6.57 19.82 0.94
N ILE A 63 6.29 19.97 -0.37
CA ILE A 63 6.60 21.29 -1.02
C ILE A 63 5.42 22.08 -1.59
N LEU A 64 4.18 21.58 -1.66
CA LEU A 64 3.06 22.44 -2.12
C LEU A 64 1.74 22.15 -1.38
N GLY A 65 1.50 22.90 -0.30
CA GLY A 65 0.16 23.35 0.08
C GLY A 65 -0.69 22.52 1.04
N LYS A 66 -0.47 21.20 1.20
CA LYS A 66 -1.29 20.39 2.13
C LYS A 66 -0.46 19.40 2.94
N LYS A 67 -0.01 19.83 4.12
CA LYS A 67 0.67 18.98 5.11
C LYS A 67 -0.21 17.74 5.39
N GLY A 68 0.28 16.56 5.03
CA GLY A 68 -0.42 15.29 5.25
C GLY A 68 -1.19 14.72 4.06
N GLU A 69 -1.00 15.22 2.84
CA GLU A 69 -1.53 14.64 1.60
C GLU A 69 -0.42 13.96 0.79
N LEU A 70 -0.65 12.74 0.32
CA LEU A 70 0.22 11.99 -0.59
C LEU A 70 -0.58 11.58 -1.82
N ILE A 71 0.03 11.63 -3.01
CA ILE A 71 -0.62 11.20 -4.26
C ILE A 71 0.17 10.03 -4.83
N LEU A 72 -0.51 8.89 -5.02
CA LEU A 72 0.02 7.75 -5.76
C LEU A 72 -0.36 7.91 -7.23
N ARG A 73 0.65 7.86 -8.10
CA ARG A 73 0.51 7.88 -9.56
C ARG A 73 1.05 6.61 -10.18
N ASP A 74 0.59 6.28 -11.37
CA ASP A 74 1.15 5.19 -12.17
C ASP A 74 2.46 5.58 -12.88
N GLY A 75 2.93 4.68 -13.76
CA GLY A 75 4.13 4.85 -14.57
C GLY A 75 4.03 5.96 -15.61
N ASP A 76 2.82 6.32 -16.04
CA ASP A 76 2.55 7.35 -17.05
C ASP A 76 2.33 8.73 -16.41
N GLY A 77 2.00 8.76 -15.12
CA GLY A 77 1.85 9.97 -14.31
C GLY A 77 0.41 10.28 -13.92
N ASP A 78 -0.54 9.41 -14.28
CA ASP A 78 -1.94 9.57 -13.93
C ASP A 78 -2.17 9.27 -12.44
N ALA A 79 -3.02 10.08 -11.81
CA ALA A 79 -3.29 9.97 -10.39
C ALA A 79 -4.20 8.76 -10.12
N LEU A 80 -3.71 7.81 -9.33
CA LEU A 80 -4.44 6.62 -8.92
C LEU A 80 -5.17 6.85 -7.59
N LEU A 81 -4.45 7.32 -6.58
CA LEU A 81 -4.97 7.49 -5.23
C LEU A 81 -4.48 8.76 -4.57
N VAL A 82 -5.33 9.34 -3.73
CA VAL A 82 -4.94 10.38 -2.78
C VAL A 82 -5.04 9.83 -1.37
N ILE A 83 -3.99 9.98 -0.59
CA ILE A 83 -3.89 9.50 0.79
C ILE A 83 -3.79 10.70 1.70
N HIS A 84 -4.80 10.88 2.55
CA HIS A 84 -4.86 11.97 3.53
C HIS A 84 -4.56 11.45 4.93
N ARG A 85 -3.67 12.14 5.64
CA ARG A 85 -3.49 12.02 7.08
C ARG A 85 -4.50 12.94 7.77
N LYS A 86 -5.36 12.37 8.61
CA LYS A 86 -6.22 13.17 9.49
C LYS A 86 -5.34 13.80 10.59
N GLY A 87 -5.20 15.12 10.55
CA GLY A 87 -4.64 15.91 11.65
C GLY A 87 -5.73 16.30 12.64
N GLY A 88 -5.47 16.19 13.95
CA GLY A 88 -6.32 16.78 14.98
C GLY A 88 -6.03 18.28 15.11
N ILE A 89 -7.07 19.08 15.35
CA ILE A 89 -7.01 20.55 15.52
C ILE A 89 -6.36 20.94 16.87
N VAL A 90 -6.05 19.96 17.72
CA VAL A 90 -5.31 20.13 18.97
C VAL A 90 -4.08 19.25 18.92
N GLU A 91 -2.92 19.87 18.64
CA GLU A 91 -1.59 19.22 18.69
C GLU A 91 -1.26 18.61 20.07
N ALA A 92 -2.11 18.83 21.09
CA ALA A 92 -1.92 18.37 22.46
C ALA A 92 -2.52 16.99 22.79
N LEU A 93 -3.41 16.41 21.97
CA LEU A 93 -4.00 15.09 22.25
C LEU A 93 -3.66 14.09 21.14
N LYS A 94 -2.70 13.19 21.42
CA LYS A 94 -2.26 12.04 20.61
C LYS A 94 -3.38 10.99 20.44
N VAL A 95 -4.51 11.36 19.87
CA VAL A 95 -5.67 10.48 19.72
C VAL A 95 -5.92 10.24 18.22
N ASN A 96 -5.45 9.08 17.76
CA ASN A 96 -5.66 8.48 16.44
C ASN A 96 -4.99 9.17 15.24
N ARG A 97 -3.71 8.82 14.98
CA ARG A 97 -3.10 9.03 13.66
C ARG A 97 -3.79 8.08 12.66
N GLN A 98 -4.69 8.64 11.86
CA GLN A 98 -5.47 7.91 10.88
C GLN A 98 -5.13 8.41 9.48
N TRP A 99 -4.94 7.49 8.55
CA TRP A 99 -4.77 7.76 7.13
C TRP A 99 -6.00 7.24 6.37
N LYS A 100 -6.37 7.93 5.30
CA LYS A 100 -7.50 7.55 4.44
C LYS A 100 -7.06 7.63 2.99
N GLY A 101 -7.31 6.56 2.22
CA GLY A 101 -7.03 6.48 0.80
C GLY A 101 -8.30 6.64 -0.02
N TYR A 102 -8.25 7.52 -1.01
CA TYR A 102 -9.34 7.86 -1.91
C TYR A 102 -8.94 7.56 -3.34
N THR A 103 -9.85 6.96 -4.11
CA THR A 103 -9.77 6.90 -5.57
C THR A 103 -10.63 8.01 -6.17
N PHE A 104 -10.37 8.32 -7.43
CA PHE A 104 -11.24 9.18 -8.24
C PHE A 104 -12.24 8.32 -8.99
N ASP A 105 -13.49 8.78 -9.09
CA ASP A 105 -14.41 8.28 -10.10
C ASP A 105 -14.32 9.12 -11.38
N TYR A 106 -15.09 8.73 -12.39
CA TYR A 106 -15.14 9.41 -13.68
C TYR A 106 -15.74 10.84 -13.59
N GLU A 107 -16.47 11.15 -12.52
CA GLU A 107 -17.02 12.47 -12.20
C GLU A 107 -16.04 13.33 -11.38
N GLY A 108 -14.85 12.80 -11.03
CA GLY A 108 -13.84 13.46 -10.21
C GLY A 108 -14.15 13.47 -8.72
N SER A 109 -15.18 12.74 -8.27
CA SER A 109 -15.54 12.61 -6.88
C SER A 109 -14.60 11.65 -6.14
N HIS A 110 -14.31 11.97 -4.87
CA HIS A 110 -13.41 11.18 -4.03
C HIS A 110 -14.16 10.02 -3.38
N LYS A 111 -13.85 8.79 -3.79
CA LYS A 111 -14.39 7.58 -3.17
C LYS A 111 -13.37 6.98 -2.19
N LEU A 112 -13.76 6.86 -0.92
CA LEU A 112 -12.94 6.23 0.11
C LEU A 112 -12.82 4.72 -0.18
N ILE A 113 -11.59 4.22 -0.29
CA ILE A 113 -11.30 2.81 -0.57
C ILE A 113 -10.60 2.10 0.58
N PHE A 114 -9.87 2.83 1.42
CA PHE A 114 -9.30 2.25 2.64
C PHE A 114 -9.06 3.30 3.72
N SER A 115 -8.98 2.83 4.96
CA SER A 115 -8.53 3.60 6.13
C SER A 115 -7.44 2.83 6.85
N LEU A 116 -6.37 3.51 7.26
CA LEU A 116 -5.31 2.96 8.09
C LEU A 116 -5.31 3.66 9.45
N LYS A 117 -5.31 2.87 10.53
CA LYS A 117 -5.30 3.36 11.90
C LYS A 117 -4.01 2.93 12.58
N GLU A 118 -3.18 3.89 12.95
CA GLU A 118 -1.99 3.65 13.77
C GLU A 118 -2.41 3.39 15.22
N PRO A 119 -1.64 2.57 15.96
CA PRO A 119 -1.89 2.34 17.38
C PRO A 119 -1.70 3.60 18.22
N ASN A 120 -2.56 3.79 19.23
CA ASN A 120 -2.46 4.90 20.16
C ASN A 120 -1.26 4.71 21.09
N SER A 121 -0.28 5.59 20.97
CA SER A 121 1.02 5.53 21.68
C SER A 121 0.98 5.61 23.21
N CYS A 122 -0.19 5.80 23.85
CA CYS A 122 -0.25 6.12 25.28
C CYS A 122 -0.74 5.00 26.21
N LEU A 123 -1.42 3.94 25.75
CA LEU A 123 -2.07 2.99 26.68
C LEU A 123 -1.89 1.50 26.37
N VAL A 124 -1.48 1.10 25.17
CA VAL A 124 -1.34 -0.33 24.82
C VAL A 124 -0.12 -0.51 23.90
N LYS A 125 0.93 -1.18 24.41
CA LYS A 125 2.23 -1.29 23.72
C LYS A 125 2.23 -2.16 22.46
N ASN A 126 1.15 -2.90 22.14
CA ASN A 126 1.17 -3.97 21.13
C ASN A 126 0.00 -3.97 20.12
N ASN A 127 -0.68 -2.85 19.88
CA ASN A 127 -1.71 -2.84 18.83
C ASN A 127 -1.04 -2.77 17.44
N PRO A 128 -1.30 -3.72 16.53
CA PRO A 128 -0.79 -3.64 15.15
C PRO A 128 -1.45 -2.48 14.41
N ILE A 129 -0.77 -1.95 13.39
CA ILE A 129 -1.38 -0.99 12.47
C ILE A 129 -2.43 -1.74 11.65
N ARG A 130 -3.66 -1.23 11.63
CA ARG A 130 -4.78 -1.89 10.92
C ARG A 130 -5.19 -1.11 9.70
N ILE A 131 -5.46 -1.82 8.62
CA ILE A 131 -6.00 -1.30 7.36
C ILE A 131 -7.40 -1.89 7.20
N SER A 132 -8.38 -1.05 6.92
CA SER A 132 -9.76 -1.46 6.64
C SER A 132 -10.14 -1.01 5.24
N ILE A 133 -10.74 -1.91 4.45
CA ILE A 133 -11.23 -1.60 3.11
C ILE A 133 -12.65 -1.02 3.19
N GLU A 134 -12.91 -0.02 2.35
CA GLU A 134 -14.19 0.67 2.26
C GLU A 134 -14.74 0.63 0.82
N PRO A 135 -16.07 0.62 0.63
CA PRO A 135 -17.09 0.49 1.67
C PRO A 135 -17.02 -0.91 2.30
N ARG A 136 -17.21 -0.98 3.62
CA ARG A 136 -17.39 -2.27 4.30
C ARG A 136 -18.55 -3.02 3.67
N GLY A 137 -18.27 -3.98 2.80
CA GLY A 137 -19.24 -4.99 2.41
C GLY A 137 -19.66 -5.81 3.63
N CYS A 138 -20.62 -6.73 3.46
CA CYS A 138 -21.17 -7.54 4.57
C CYS A 138 -20.15 -8.34 5.40
N SER A 139 -18.89 -8.50 4.97
CA SER A 139 -17.88 -9.23 5.72
C SER A 139 -17.04 -8.30 6.61
N LYS A 140 -17.01 -8.60 7.90
CA LYS A 140 -16.17 -7.93 8.92
C LYS A 140 -14.67 -8.21 8.74
N ASP A 141 -14.32 -9.04 7.75
CA ASP A 141 -13.00 -9.62 7.54
C ASP A 141 -12.18 -8.90 6.45
N SER A 142 -12.66 -7.78 5.91
CA SER A 142 -11.92 -6.97 4.94
C SER A 142 -10.86 -6.07 5.60
N ASN A 143 -10.13 -6.62 6.57
CA ASN A 143 -9.10 -5.94 7.33
C ASN A 143 -7.73 -6.58 7.07
N PHE A 144 -6.70 -5.74 6.97
CA PHE A 144 -5.31 -6.15 6.93
C PHE A 144 -4.57 -5.62 8.16
N GLU A 145 -3.51 -6.31 8.56
CA GLU A 145 -2.63 -5.89 9.64
C GLU A 145 -1.21 -5.72 9.12
N ILE A 146 -0.56 -4.62 9.52
CA ILE A 146 0.88 -4.45 9.31
C ILE A 146 1.58 -4.89 10.59
N LYS A 147 2.48 -5.85 10.46
CA LYS A 147 3.36 -6.35 11.53
C LYS A 147 4.83 -6.08 11.21
N GLY A 148 5.67 -6.23 12.22
CA GLY A 148 7.12 -6.10 12.10
C GLY A 148 7.64 -4.69 12.34
N TYR A 149 8.91 -4.46 12.01
CA TYR A 149 9.62 -3.22 12.30
C TYR A 149 10.31 -2.68 11.05
N PHE A 150 9.96 -1.45 10.68
CA PHE A 150 10.37 -0.86 9.40
C PHE A 150 11.86 -0.57 9.29
N PRO A 151 12.55 -0.03 10.32
CA PRO A 151 14.01 0.18 10.25
C PRO A 151 14.81 -1.09 9.99
N ASP A 152 14.34 -2.24 10.49
CA ASP A 152 14.96 -3.55 10.24
C ASP A 152 14.51 -4.18 8.91
N LYS A 153 13.69 -3.45 8.12
CA LYS A 153 13.11 -3.92 6.86
C LYS A 153 12.38 -5.27 7.00
N ALA A 154 11.71 -5.47 8.14
CA ALA A 154 11.04 -6.71 8.49
C ALA A 154 9.52 -6.53 8.62
N CYS A 155 8.93 -5.65 7.80
CA CYS A 155 7.49 -5.39 7.83
C CYS A 155 6.73 -6.34 6.91
N SER A 156 5.55 -6.77 7.33
CA SER A 156 4.66 -7.61 6.52
C SER A 156 3.22 -7.11 6.63
N ILE A 157 2.49 -7.19 5.52
CA ILE A 157 1.04 -6.97 5.46
C ILE A 157 0.38 -8.33 5.43
N ILE A 158 -0.54 -8.55 6.38
CA ILE A 158 -1.21 -9.82 6.60
C ILE A 158 -2.71 -9.62 6.42
N ASP A 159 -3.37 -10.53 5.73
CA ASP A 159 -4.83 -10.52 5.58
C ASP A 159 -5.57 -11.02 6.83
N ALA A 160 -6.90 -10.98 6.81
CA ALA A 160 -7.71 -11.46 7.93
C ALA A 160 -7.63 -12.98 8.16
N SER A 161 -7.17 -13.75 7.17
CA SER A 161 -6.94 -15.20 7.27
C SER A 161 -5.55 -15.53 7.85
N GLY A 162 -4.69 -14.53 8.02
CA GLY A 162 -3.33 -14.70 8.53
C GLY A 162 -2.27 -14.93 7.46
N TYR A 163 -2.61 -14.84 6.18
CA TYR A 163 -1.65 -14.97 5.08
C TYR A 163 -0.89 -13.66 4.85
N ILE A 164 0.42 -13.77 4.61
CA ILE A 164 1.26 -12.64 4.22
C ILE A 164 0.95 -12.31 2.76
N ILE A 165 0.47 -11.10 2.49
CA ILE A 165 0.13 -10.63 1.14
C ILE A 165 1.17 -9.65 0.58
N ALA A 166 2.02 -9.08 1.44
CA ALA A 166 3.15 -8.26 1.04
C ALA A 166 4.19 -8.24 2.16
N GLN A 167 5.46 -8.09 1.79
CA GLN A 167 6.56 -7.97 2.75
C GLN A 167 7.59 -6.95 2.26
N VAL A 168 8.20 -6.27 3.23
CA VAL A 168 9.43 -5.52 3.03
C VAL A 168 10.57 -6.49 3.27
N GLY A 169 11.52 -6.55 2.35
CA GLY A 169 12.73 -7.32 2.48
C GLY A 169 13.95 -6.51 2.09
N MET A 170 15.13 -6.96 2.50
CA MET A 170 16.37 -6.46 1.91
C MET A 170 16.45 -7.00 0.48
N GLY A 171 16.48 -6.10 -0.50
CA GLY A 171 16.68 -6.47 -1.90
C GLY A 171 18.07 -7.06 -2.10
N PHE A 172 18.20 -8.37 -1.89
CA PHE A 172 19.25 -9.16 -2.51
C PHE A 172 18.67 -9.68 -3.82
N VAL A 173 18.92 -8.96 -4.91
CA VAL A 173 18.81 -9.57 -6.23
C VAL A 173 20.05 -10.44 -6.36
N PHE A 174 19.93 -11.73 -6.09
CA PHE A 174 20.94 -12.68 -6.54
C PHE A 174 20.89 -12.63 -8.06
N TYR A 175 21.89 -12.00 -8.67
CA TYR A 175 22.21 -12.34 -10.05
C TYR A 175 22.66 -13.79 -10.01
N ASP A 176 21.81 -14.70 -10.46
CA ASP A 176 22.23 -16.06 -10.75
C ASP A 176 23.48 -16.01 -11.63
N SER A 177 24.54 -16.64 -11.14
CA SER A 177 25.71 -17.13 -11.90
C SER A 177 26.66 -16.06 -12.48
N ILE A 178 27.62 -15.60 -11.67
CA ILE A 178 29.00 -15.51 -12.19
C ILE A 178 29.56 -16.93 -12.07
N SER A 179 29.35 -17.74 -13.11
CA SER A 179 30.25 -18.85 -13.39
C SER A 179 31.52 -18.23 -13.96
N LEU A 180 32.58 -18.22 -13.15
CA LEU A 180 33.96 -18.18 -13.64
C LEU A 180 34.31 -19.54 -14.26
#